data_AF-R5PBF4-F1
#
_entry.id   AF-R5PBF4-F1
#
_cell.length_a   1.000
_cell.length_b   1.000
_cell.length_c   1.000
_cell.angle_alpha   90.00
_cell.angle_beta   90.00
_cell.angle_gamma   90.00
#
_symmetry.space_group_name_H-M   'P 1'
#
loop_
_entity.id
_entity.type
_entity.pdbx_description
1 polymer ?
#
loop_
_entity_poly.entity_id
_entity_poly.type
_entity_poly.pdbx_seq_one_letter_code
_entity_poly.pdbx_strand_id
1 'polypeptide(L)'
;MRLSSCRGKILFLTRNYYGTSQSATTPVYGGVIRDWQDNTIFDATIYKNNAAQVCGIHIQDNYTQSDVSIKQNNVKDCLDKSAADLTNTFYINYVSMITRDLAKPMDAAKKMNPATVNLLANTSGKTGIMFYDFCADNTYGGKDLQKAILNQNHKYVFGKRTRVSASKGNGTGVGIAGDEYADGSDVFAKPHKNF
;
A
#
# COMPACT_ATOMS: atom_id res chain seq x y z
N MET A 1 -5.85 -14.10 -1.42
CA MET A 1 -4.99 -14.70 -0.36
C MET A 1 -5.29 -13.97 0.94
N ARG A 2 -5.15 -14.62 2.10
CA ARG A 2 -5.39 -13.99 3.41
C ARG A 2 -4.07 -13.77 4.15
N LEU A 3 -4.01 -12.78 5.02
CA LEU A 3 -2.82 -12.45 5.81
C LEU A 3 -2.29 -13.65 6.61
N SER A 4 -3.18 -14.46 7.21
CA SER A 4 -2.81 -15.68 7.95
C SER A 4 -2.02 -16.70 7.11
N SER A 5 -2.27 -16.77 5.80
CA SER A 5 -1.53 -17.65 4.91
C SER A 5 -0.14 -17.11 4.53
N CYS A 6 0.07 -15.80 4.68
CA CYS A 6 1.25 -15.06 4.25
C CYS A 6 2.21 -14.69 5.39
N ARG A 7 1.76 -14.67 6.66
CA ARG A 7 2.62 -14.37 7.82
C ARG A 7 3.83 -15.30 7.85
N GLY A 8 5.01 -14.73 8.11
CA GLY A 8 6.28 -15.45 8.15
C GLY A 8 6.82 -15.90 6.79
N LYS A 9 6.23 -15.45 5.67
CA LYS A 9 6.63 -15.85 4.31
C LYS A 9 6.87 -14.63 3.43
N ILE A 10 7.65 -14.83 2.37
CA ILE A 10 7.80 -13.86 1.29
C ILE A 10 6.77 -14.18 0.21
N LEU A 11 5.97 -13.18 -0.16
CA LEU A 11 5.04 -13.27 -1.28
C LEU A 11 5.67 -12.60 -2.50
N PHE A 12 5.87 -13.35 -3.58
CA PHE A 12 6.47 -12.88 -4.82
C PHE A 12 5.39 -12.39 -5.79
N LEU A 13 5.32 -11.07 -5.96
CA LEU A 13 4.66 -10.46 -7.10
C LEU A 13 5.73 -10.13 -8.15
N THR A 14 5.64 -10.75 -9.31
CA THR A 14 6.64 -10.60 -10.37
C THR A 14 6.13 -9.67 -11.47
N ARG A 15 7.02 -8.78 -11.96
CA ARG A 15 6.79 -7.90 -13.12
C ARG A 15 7.22 -8.53 -14.44
N ASN A 16 7.92 -9.67 -14.36
CA ASN A 16 8.46 -10.44 -15.48
C ASN A 16 8.34 -11.94 -15.18
N TYR A 17 8.38 -12.78 -16.20
CA TYR A 17 8.50 -14.22 -16.02
C TYR A 17 9.83 -14.61 -15.37
N TYR A 18 9.82 -15.68 -14.58
CA TYR A 18 11.04 -16.38 -14.19
C TYR A 18 11.42 -17.39 -15.28
N GLY A 19 12.63 -17.27 -15.85
CA GLY A 19 13.20 -18.23 -16.81
C GLY A 19 13.12 -17.83 -18.29
N THR A 20 13.79 -18.60 -19.15
CA THR A 20 14.00 -18.32 -20.59
C THR A 20 12.85 -18.79 -21.49
N SER A 21 11.79 -19.38 -20.94
CA SER A 21 10.69 -19.95 -21.72
C SER A 21 9.36 -19.71 -21.01
N GLN A 22 8.36 -19.24 -21.77
CA GLN A 22 7.01 -18.82 -21.36
C GLN A 22 6.16 -19.95 -20.75
N SER A 23 6.68 -20.74 -19.81
CA SER A 23 5.92 -21.84 -19.25
C SER A 23 5.03 -21.35 -18.12
N ALA A 24 3.73 -21.23 -18.41
CA ALA A 24 2.63 -20.99 -17.48
C ALA A 24 2.51 -22.02 -16.33
N THR A 25 3.47 -22.94 -16.19
CA THR A 25 3.39 -24.13 -15.34
C THR A 25 4.19 -24.05 -14.04
N THR A 26 5.07 -23.04 -13.87
CA THR A 26 5.79 -22.86 -12.60
C THR A 26 5.02 -21.87 -11.71
N PRO A 27 4.49 -22.29 -10.55
CA PRO A 27 3.72 -21.42 -9.68
C PRO A 27 4.60 -20.31 -9.09
N VAL A 28 4.37 -19.06 -9.51
CA VAL A 28 4.87 -17.89 -8.79
C VAL A 28 3.94 -17.65 -7.60
N TYR A 29 4.44 -17.90 -6.39
CA TYR A 29 3.70 -17.69 -5.15
C TYR A 29 3.51 -16.19 -4.90
N GLY A 30 2.38 -15.65 -5.37
CA GLY A 30 1.98 -14.25 -5.26
C GLY A 30 1.41 -13.70 -6.57
N GLY A 31 1.94 -14.20 -7.70
CA GLY A 31 1.42 -14.00 -9.05
C GLY A 31 2.36 -13.19 -9.95
N VAL A 32 1.93 -13.00 -11.19
CA VAL A 32 2.65 -12.22 -12.20
C VAL A 32 1.75 -11.17 -12.81
N ILE A 33 2.28 -9.97 -13.02
CA ILE A 33 1.69 -8.91 -13.85
C ILE A 33 2.49 -8.92 -15.15
N ARG A 34 1.84 -9.24 -16.27
CA ARG A 34 2.52 -9.54 -17.55
C ARG A 34 2.82 -8.31 -18.38
N ASP A 35 1.94 -7.33 -18.35
CA ASP A 35 1.95 -6.18 -19.25
C ASP A 35 2.11 -4.90 -18.43
N TRP A 36 3.29 -4.72 -17.83
CA TRP A 36 3.58 -3.48 -17.11
C TRP A 36 3.76 -2.34 -18.09
N GLN A 37 2.89 -1.33 -17.99
CA GLN A 37 2.94 -0.20 -18.90
C GLN A 37 3.91 0.88 -18.41
N ASP A 38 4.61 1.49 -19.35
CA ASP A 38 5.65 2.48 -19.07
C ASP A 38 5.07 3.83 -18.65
N ASN A 39 5.61 4.41 -17.57
CA ASN A 39 5.30 5.75 -17.04
C ASN A 39 3.82 6.16 -17.09
N THR A 40 2.89 5.26 -16.69
CA THR A 40 1.45 5.47 -16.87
C THR A 40 0.60 4.96 -15.70
N ILE A 41 -0.71 5.18 -15.80
CA ILE A 41 -1.73 4.61 -14.92
C ILE A 41 -2.51 3.59 -15.72
N PHE A 42 -2.67 2.38 -15.21
CA PHE A 42 -3.29 1.29 -15.95
C PHE A 42 -3.93 0.25 -15.04
N ASP A 43 -4.90 -0.46 -15.59
CA ASP A 43 -5.46 -1.67 -15.00
C ASP A 43 -4.76 -2.90 -15.58
N ALA A 44 -4.51 -3.88 -14.73
CA ALA A 44 -3.91 -5.14 -15.11
C ALA A 44 -4.53 -6.30 -14.33
N THR A 45 -4.03 -7.50 -14.59
CA THR A 45 -4.44 -8.72 -13.90
C THR A 45 -3.23 -9.40 -13.28
N ILE A 46 -3.37 -9.80 -12.01
CA ILE A 46 -2.42 -10.70 -11.36
C ILE A 46 -2.79 -12.12 -11.74
N TYR A 47 -1.93 -12.77 -12.52
CA TYR A 47 -2.10 -14.16 -12.94
C TYR A 47 -1.46 -15.11 -11.93
N LYS A 48 -2.19 -16.15 -11.58
CA LYS A 48 -1.68 -17.31 -10.84
C LYS A 48 -1.63 -18.52 -11.76
N ASN A 49 -1.10 -19.64 -11.27
CA ASN A 49 -0.94 -20.94 -11.94
C ASN A 49 -2.19 -21.52 -12.64
N ASN A 50 -3.37 -20.91 -12.51
CA ASN A 50 -4.54 -21.20 -13.34
C ASN A 50 -5.39 -19.93 -13.58
N ALA A 51 -5.96 -19.77 -14.78
CA ALA A 51 -6.74 -18.59 -15.19
C ALA A 51 -7.99 -18.35 -14.33
N ALA A 52 -8.46 -19.37 -13.60
CA ALA A 52 -9.60 -19.28 -12.67
C ALA A 52 -9.28 -18.59 -11.32
N GLN A 53 -8.03 -18.18 -11.08
CA GLN A 53 -7.61 -17.46 -9.85
C GLN A 53 -6.87 -16.17 -10.20
N VAL A 54 -7.55 -15.28 -10.92
CA VAL A 54 -7.07 -13.94 -11.28
C VAL A 54 -7.60 -12.88 -10.32
N CYS A 55 -6.79 -11.86 -10.04
CA CYS A 55 -7.21 -10.70 -9.26
C CYS A 55 -6.90 -9.43 -10.05
N GLY A 56 -7.87 -8.51 -10.12
CA GLY A 56 -7.67 -7.21 -10.74
C GLY A 56 -6.70 -6.37 -9.93
N ILE A 57 -5.91 -5.56 -10.63
CA ILE A 57 -5.02 -4.58 -10.01
C ILE A 57 -5.06 -3.28 -10.79
N HIS A 58 -5.21 -2.16 -10.08
CA HIS A 58 -5.04 -0.81 -10.59
C HIS A 58 -3.66 -0.28 -10.17
N ILE A 59 -2.90 0.27 -11.10
CA ILE A 59 -1.52 0.70 -10.88
C ILE A 59 -1.37 2.15 -11.35
N GLN A 60 -0.86 3.01 -10.47
CA GLN A 60 -0.37 4.34 -10.80
C GLN A 60 1.15 4.31 -10.74
N ASP A 61 1.83 4.34 -11.89
CA ASP A 61 3.30 4.29 -11.99
C ASP A 61 3.83 5.35 -12.97
N ASN A 62 3.29 6.57 -12.93
CA ASN A 62 3.93 7.70 -13.61
C ASN A 62 5.19 8.09 -12.84
N TYR A 63 6.30 7.37 -13.01
CA TYR A 63 7.53 7.58 -12.26
C TYR A 63 8.33 8.81 -12.75
N THR A 64 8.02 9.38 -13.92
CA THR A 64 8.64 10.62 -14.42
C THR A 64 7.57 11.64 -14.80
N GLN A 65 7.59 12.81 -14.16
CA GLN A 65 6.69 13.95 -14.45
C GLN A 65 7.42 15.28 -14.26
N SER A 66 7.39 16.16 -15.25
CA SER A 66 8.04 17.48 -15.15
C SER A 66 7.39 18.38 -14.08
N ASP A 67 6.09 18.21 -13.85
CA ASP A 67 5.33 18.92 -12.81
C ASP A 67 4.92 17.95 -11.69
N VAL A 68 5.35 18.28 -10.48
CA VAL A 68 5.04 17.52 -9.26
C VAL A 68 3.53 17.51 -8.97
N SER A 69 2.81 18.57 -9.33
CA SER A 69 1.36 18.70 -9.10
C SER A 69 0.58 17.64 -9.89
N ILE A 70 1.04 17.31 -11.11
CA ILE A 70 0.45 16.23 -11.91
C ILE A 70 0.61 14.90 -11.18
N LYS A 71 1.80 14.61 -10.67
CA LYS A 71 2.02 13.38 -9.89
C LYS A 71 1.17 13.35 -8.61
N GLN A 72 1.05 14.47 -7.90
CA GLN A 72 0.20 14.57 -6.70
C GLN A 72 -1.27 14.25 -7.02
N ASN A 73 -1.78 14.77 -8.14
CA ASN A 73 -3.14 14.45 -8.61
C ASN A 73 -3.29 12.97 -8.97
N ASN A 74 -2.32 12.39 -9.68
CA ASN A 74 -2.36 10.96 -10.02
C ASN A 74 -2.36 10.07 -8.77
N VAL A 75 -1.56 10.41 -7.76
CA VAL A 75 -1.54 9.72 -6.45
C VAL A 75 -2.89 9.87 -5.76
N LYS A 76 -3.47 11.09 -5.76
CA LYS A 76 -4.79 11.36 -5.19
C LYS A 76 -5.88 10.55 -5.88
N ASP A 77 -5.91 10.53 -7.20
CA ASP A 77 -6.95 9.84 -7.97
C ASP A 77 -6.89 8.32 -7.73
N CYS A 78 -5.70 7.73 -7.67
CA CYS A 78 -5.54 6.32 -7.32
C CYS A 78 -5.97 6.04 -5.87
N LEU A 79 -5.64 6.91 -4.93
CA LEU A 79 -6.09 6.81 -3.53
C LEU A 79 -7.62 6.91 -3.41
N ASP A 80 -8.25 7.88 -4.08
CA ASP A 80 -9.69 8.09 -4.04
C ASP A 80 -10.44 6.91 -4.69
N LYS A 81 -9.94 6.39 -5.82
CA LYS A 81 -10.45 5.16 -6.43
C LYS A 81 -10.36 3.97 -5.49
N SER A 82 -9.20 3.78 -4.85
CA SER A 82 -9.00 2.70 -3.87
C SER A 82 -9.95 2.84 -2.68
N ALA A 83 -10.12 4.06 -2.17
CA ALA A 83 -10.96 4.35 -1.01
C ALA A 83 -12.45 4.11 -1.30
N ALA A 84 -12.90 4.38 -2.53
CA ALA A 84 -14.26 4.14 -2.99
C ALA A 84 -14.52 2.68 -3.39
N ASP A 85 -13.48 1.89 -3.68
CA ASP A 85 -13.63 0.53 -4.16
C ASP A 85 -13.84 -0.51 -3.04
N LEU A 86 -15.03 -1.11 -3.04
CA LEU A 86 -15.46 -2.14 -2.11
C LEU A 86 -15.18 -3.58 -2.62
N THR A 87 -14.55 -3.72 -3.78
CA THR A 87 -14.19 -5.02 -4.36
C THR A 87 -12.83 -5.52 -3.86
N ASN A 88 -12.45 -6.73 -4.29
CA ASN A 88 -11.16 -7.35 -3.98
C ASN A 88 -10.03 -6.90 -4.92
N THR A 89 -10.17 -5.76 -5.59
CA THR A 89 -9.15 -5.20 -6.48
C THR A 89 -7.98 -4.63 -5.68
N PHE A 90 -6.76 -4.95 -6.10
CA PHE A 90 -5.55 -4.34 -5.55
C PHE A 90 -5.31 -2.97 -6.16
N TYR A 91 -4.73 -2.07 -5.36
CA TYR A 91 -4.27 -0.77 -5.82
C TYR A 91 -2.80 -0.63 -5.47
N ILE A 92 -1.96 -0.39 -6.46
CA ILE A 92 -0.57 0.02 -6.26
C ILE A 92 -0.43 1.48 -6.66
N ASN A 93 0.07 2.29 -5.74
CA ASN A 93 0.23 3.72 -5.93
C ASN A 93 1.68 4.11 -5.65
N TYR A 94 2.44 4.43 -6.70
CA TYR A 94 3.81 4.89 -6.55
C TYR A 94 3.80 6.39 -6.26
N VAL A 95 4.08 6.78 -5.01
CA VAL A 95 4.30 8.18 -4.62
C VAL A 95 5.65 8.68 -5.15
N SER A 96 6.62 7.77 -5.31
CA SER A 96 7.95 8.03 -5.87
C SER A 96 7.86 8.60 -7.29
N MET A 97 8.77 9.52 -7.61
CA MET A 97 8.95 10.07 -8.95
C MET A 97 10.32 10.74 -9.11
N ILE A 98 10.70 11.00 -10.36
CA ILE A 98 11.72 11.98 -10.75
C ILE A 98 11.09 13.03 -11.66
N THR A 99 11.66 14.25 -11.70
CA THR A 99 11.10 15.33 -12.52
C THR A 99 11.59 15.34 -13.96
N ARG A 100 12.75 14.73 -14.20
CA ARG A 100 13.40 14.57 -15.50
C ARG A 100 14.57 13.59 -15.35
N ASP A 101 15.17 13.21 -16.46
CA ASP A 101 16.39 12.42 -16.47
C ASP A 101 17.48 13.09 -15.62
N LEU A 102 18.19 12.27 -14.84
CA LEU A 102 19.23 12.68 -13.90
C LEU A 102 18.76 13.58 -12.73
N ALA A 103 17.46 13.84 -12.60
CA ALA A 103 16.92 14.49 -11.40
C ALA A 103 17.10 13.58 -10.18
N LYS A 104 17.34 14.19 -9.02
CA LYS A 104 17.53 13.45 -7.77
C LYS A 104 16.15 13.10 -7.17
N PRO A 105 15.86 11.83 -6.87
CA PRO A 105 14.60 11.43 -6.25
C PRO A 105 14.29 12.17 -4.94
N MET A 106 15.33 12.56 -4.18
CA MET A 106 15.18 13.32 -2.93
C MET A 106 14.47 14.67 -3.11
N ASP A 107 14.63 15.32 -4.26
CA ASP A 107 14.01 16.62 -4.51
C ASP A 107 12.49 16.49 -4.71
N ALA A 108 12.06 15.40 -5.34
CA ALA A 108 10.64 15.07 -5.47
C ALA A 108 10.07 14.56 -4.15
N ALA A 109 10.77 13.69 -3.42
CA ALA A 109 10.31 13.11 -2.16
C ALA A 109 9.95 14.17 -1.10
N LYS A 110 10.74 15.26 -1.00
CA LYS A 110 10.44 16.41 -0.11
C LYS A 110 9.08 17.05 -0.36
N LYS A 111 8.55 16.93 -1.58
CA LYS A 111 7.25 17.50 -1.98
C LYS A 111 6.16 16.45 -1.97
N MET A 112 6.46 15.26 -2.49
CA MET A 112 5.50 14.16 -2.62
C MET A 112 5.11 13.57 -1.27
N ASN A 113 6.07 13.25 -0.40
CA ASN A 113 5.77 12.57 0.86
C ASN A 113 4.85 13.41 1.78
N PRO A 114 5.12 14.72 2.03
CA PRO A 114 4.21 15.55 2.84
C PRO A 114 2.85 15.79 2.17
N ALA A 115 2.82 15.92 0.84
CA ALA A 115 1.55 16.06 0.12
C ALA A 115 0.69 14.80 0.29
N THR A 116 1.26 13.60 0.19
CA THR A 116 0.54 12.35 0.40
C THR A 116 0.10 12.18 1.87
N VAL A 117 0.88 12.64 2.85
CA VAL A 117 0.42 12.70 4.26
C VAL A 117 -0.85 13.52 4.38
N ASN A 118 -0.89 14.71 3.75
CA ASN A 118 -2.07 15.57 3.76
C ASN A 118 -3.26 14.92 3.05
N LEU A 119 -3.04 14.22 1.93
CA LEU A 119 -4.11 13.46 1.27
C LEU A 119 -4.68 12.38 2.20
N LEU A 120 -3.81 11.58 2.82
CA LEU A 120 -4.22 10.52 3.75
C LEU A 120 -4.96 11.09 4.97
N ALA A 121 -4.62 12.29 5.47
CA ALA A 121 -5.36 12.90 6.56
C ALA A 121 -6.83 13.24 6.19
N ASN A 122 -7.13 13.42 4.90
CA ASN A 122 -8.44 13.83 4.39
C ASN A 122 -9.22 12.71 3.70
N THR A 123 -8.60 11.56 3.45
CA THR A 123 -9.25 10.39 2.82
C THR A 123 -9.51 9.31 3.87
N SER A 124 -10.69 8.68 3.81
CA SER A 124 -11.03 7.50 4.61
C SER A 124 -11.40 6.34 3.70
N GLY A 125 -10.81 5.17 3.93
CA GLY A 125 -11.09 3.98 3.13
C GLY A 125 -9.85 3.12 2.93
N LYS A 126 -9.95 2.19 1.98
CA LYS A 126 -8.81 1.39 1.53
C LYS A 126 -7.79 2.33 0.87
N THR A 127 -6.55 2.33 1.35
CA THR A 127 -5.46 3.16 0.78
C THR A 127 -4.77 2.51 -0.41
N GLY A 128 -4.90 1.19 -0.55
CA GLY A 128 -4.02 0.39 -1.41
C GLY A 128 -2.62 0.23 -0.81
N ILE A 129 -1.72 -0.27 -1.65
CA ILE A 129 -0.28 -0.44 -1.37
C ILE A 129 0.44 0.78 -1.93
N MET A 130 1.17 1.49 -1.08
CA MET A 130 1.91 2.69 -1.47
C MET A 130 3.41 2.44 -1.46
N PHE A 131 4.08 2.71 -2.59
CA PHE A 131 5.54 2.73 -2.69
C PHE A 131 6.01 4.18 -2.71
N TYR A 132 7.03 4.50 -1.90
CA TYR A 132 7.53 5.86 -1.76
C TYR A 132 9.03 5.84 -1.46
N ASP A 133 9.72 6.92 -1.81
CA ASP A 133 11.16 7.04 -1.60
C ASP A 133 11.48 7.52 -0.17
N PHE A 134 12.66 7.10 0.31
CA PHE A 134 13.20 7.47 1.63
C PHE A 134 12.32 7.02 2.80
N CYS A 135 11.86 5.76 2.77
CA CYS A 135 11.12 5.14 3.86
C CYS A 135 11.80 5.32 5.23
N ALA A 136 11.01 5.61 6.26
CA ALA A 136 11.48 5.87 7.63
C ALA A 136 12.45 7.06 7.82
N ASP A 137 12.76 7.83 6.77
CA ASP A 137 13.62 9.02 6.86
C ASP A 137 12.87 10.25 7.36
N ASN A 138 13.53 11.09 8.18
CA ASN A 138 12.95 12.33 8.68
C ASN A 138 13.17 13.52 7.72
N THR A 139 14.23 13.48 6.91
CA THR A 139 14.70 14.60 6.09
C THR A 139 13.78 14.87 4.90
N TYR A 140 13.21 13.80 4.33
CA TYR A 140 12.40 13.81 3.13
C TYR A 140 10.94 13.39 3.40
N GLY A 141 10.50 13.44 4.67
CA GLY A 141 9.12 13.20 5.08
C GLY A 141 8.65 11.74 5.04
N GLY A 142 9.54 10.79 4.77
CA GLY A 142 9.18 9.37 4.62
C GLY A 142 8.70 8.73 5.92
N LYS A 143 9.24 9.11 7.08
CA LYS A 143 8.78 8.62 8.39
C LYS A 143 7.33 9.02 8.68
N ASP A 144 6.95 10.24 8.34
CA ASP A 144 5.59 10.71 8.59
C ASP A 144 4.60 10.13 7.59
N LEU A 145 5.01 9.95 6.33
CA LEU A 145 4.23 9.18 5.36
C LEU A 145 4.02 7.73 5.80
N GLN A 146 5.07 7.06 6.30
CA GLN A 146 4.95 5.71 6.86
C GLN A 146 3.90 5.64 7.97
N LYS A 147 3.97 6.56 8.94
CA LYS A 147 2.99 6.64 10.03
C LYS A 147 1.58 6.91 9.50
N ALA A 148 1.42 7.80 8.53
CA ALA A 148 0.11 8.11 7.95
C ALA A 148 -0.51 6.88 7.27
N ILE A 149 0.27 6.14 6.48
CA ILE A 149 -0.17 4.89 5.84
C ILE A 149 -0.58 3.85 6.89
N LEU A 150 0.25 3.64 7.92
CA LEU A 150 -0.08 2.71 9.01
C LEU A 150 -1.35 3.13 9.75
N ASN A 151 -1.52 4.43 10.00
CA ASN A 151 -2.69 4.95 10.71
C ASN A 151 -4.00 4.81 9.93
N GLN A 152 -3.95 4.70 8.60
CA GLN A 152 -5.14 4.42 7.80
C GLN A 152 -5.64 2.97 7.97
N ASN A 153 -4.79 2.06 8.43
CA ASN A 153 -5.16 0.65 8.63
C ASN A 153 -5.91 0.39 9.95
N HIS A 154 -6.06 1.39 10.83
CA HIS A 154 -6.81 1.28 12.10
C HIS A 154 -8.31 0.93 11.92
N LYS A 155 -8.84 0.96 10.68
CA LYS A 155 -10.22 0.64 10.33
C LYS A 155 -10.53 -0.87 10.23
N TYR A 156 -9.55 -1.75 10.40
CA TYR A 156 -9.72 -3.21 10.25
C TYR A 156 -9.67 -4.03 11.55
N VAL A 157 -9.85 -3.39 12.72
CA VAL A 157 -10.16 -4.11 13.97
C VAL A 157 -11.69 -4.22 14.08
N PHE A 158 -12.23 -5.41 13.82
CA PHE A 158 -13.68 -5.65 13.77
C PHE A 158 -14.25 -5.94 15.16
N GLY A 159 -14.97 -4.96 15.73
CA GLY A 159 -15.98 -5.20 16.75
C GLY A 159 -17.36 -5.28 16.09
N LYS A 160 -17.89 -6.49 15.84
CA LYS A 160 -19.27 -6.82 15.43
C LYS A 160 -20.09 -5.66 14.81
N ARG A 161 -19.70 -5.24 13.61
CA ARG A 161 -20.50 -4.48 12.62
C ARG A 161 -21.17 -3.16 13.07
N THR A 162 -20.62 -2.43 14.04
CA THR A 162 -21.06 -1.04 14.30
C THR A 162 -19.88 -0.09 14.39
N ARG A 163 -19.95 1.01 13.62
CA ARG A 163 -18.97 2.10 13.63
C ARG A 163 -18.96 2.75 15.02
N VAL A 164 -17.88 2.61 15.78
CA VAL A 164 -17.70 3.37 17.02
C VAL A 164 -16.64 4.44 16.79
N SER A 165 -17.04 5.71 16.90
CA SER A 165 -16.10 6.83 16.90
C SER A 165 -15.27 6.79 18.17
N ALA A 166 -13.93 6.85 18.06
CA ALA A 166 -13.10 7.07 19.23
C ALA A 166 -13.45 8.44 19.84
N SER A 167 -13.76 8.44 21.15
CA SER A 167 -14.03 9.66 21.92
C SER A 167 -12.83 10.61 21.84
N LYS A 168 -13.08 11.90 21.60
CA LYS A 168 -12.09 12.99 21.59
C LYS A 168 -11.60 13.37 23.01
N GLY A 169 -11.44 12.41 23.93
CA GLY A 169 -11.12 12.69 25.33
C GLY A 169 -9.90 11.93 25.84
N ASN A 170 -9.11 12.59 26.70
CA ASN A 170 -7.92 12.07 27.40
C ASN A 170 -8.24 10.98 28.46
N GLY A 171 -9.18 10.07 28.18
CA GLY A 171 -9.55 8.98 29.06
C GLY A 171 -8.87 7.68 28.65
N THR A 172 -8.35 6.94 29.64
CA THR A 172 -7.73 5.61 29.51
C THR A 172 -8.54 4.71 28.59
N GLY A 173 -7.88 4.26 27.51
CA GLY A 173 -8.49 3.62 26.36
C GLY A 173 -9.43 2.46 26.68
N VAL A 174 -10.43 2.32 25.80
CA VAL A 174 -11.40 1.22 25.76
C VAL A 174 -10.72 -0.13 26.00
N GLY A 175 -11.11 -0.79 27.09
CA GLY A 175 -10.71 -2.16 27.41
C GLY A 175 -11.27 -3.13 26.38
N ILE A 176 -10.46 -3.42 25.36
CA ILE A 176 -10.76 -4.41 24.33
C ILE A 176 -9.93 -5.65 24.66
N ALA A 177 -10.61 -6.74 25.03
CA ALA A 177 -10.01 -8.06 25.22
C ALA A 177 -9.34 -8.48 23.91
N GLY A 178 -8.00 -8.48 23.93
CA GLY A 178 -7.15 -8.58 22.75
C GLY A 178 -7.07 -9.96 22.14
N ASP A 179 -7.42 -11.03 22.85
CA ASP A 179 -6.80 -12.32 22.53
C ASP A 179 -7.67 -13.30 21.73
N GLU A 180 -8.98 -13.06 21.60
CA GLU A 180 -9.88 -14.03 20.93
C GLU A 180 -10.20 -13.68 19.46
N TYR A 181 -9.82 -12.48 19.00
CA TYR A 181 -10.05 -12.03 17.63
C TYR A 181 -8.76 -11.58 16.91
N ALA A 182 -7.63 -11.55 17.61
CA ALA A 182 -6.30 -11.20 17.12
C ALA A 182 -5.43 -12.41 16.69
N ASP A 183 -5.91 -13.64 16.87
CA ASP A 183 -5.47 -14.79 16.04
C ASP A 183 -5.81 -14.54 14.54
N GLY A 184 -6.71 -13.56 14.31
CA GLY A 184 -7.00 -12.84 13.06
C GLY A 184 -6.38 -11.42 12.93
N SER A 185 -5.55 -10.96 13.86
CA SER A 185 -4.65 -9.79 13.78
C SER A 185 -3.81 -9.54 15.05
N ASP A 186 -2.62 -10.15 15.19
CA ASP A 186 -1.63 -9.71 16.19
C ASP A 186 -0.49 -8.94 15.53
N VAL A 187 -0.37 -7.67 15.89
CA VAL A 187 0.74 -6.77 15.56
C VAL A 187 1.36 -6.36 16.88
N PHE A 188 2.29 -7.17 17.38
CA PHE A 188 3.13 -6.80 18.52
C PHE A 188 4.45 -6.23 18.02
N ALA A 189 4.72 -4.98 18.42
CA ALA A 189 6.07 -4.56 18.78
C ALA A 189 5.98 -3.42 19.80
N LYS A 190 6.04 -3.77 21.09
CA LYS A 190 6.69 -2.90 22.08
C LYS A 190 7.95 -3.62 22.58
N PRO A 191 9.04 -2.88 22.83
CA PRO A 191 10.33 -3.48 23.16
C PRO A 191 10.31 -4.10 24.56
N HIS A 192 10.80 -5.32 24.68
CA HIS A 192 11.21 -5.91 25.95
C HIS A 192 12.42 -5.12 26.46
N LYS A 193 12.25 -4.33 27.53
CA LYS A 193 13.36 -3.97 28.41
C LYS A 193 13.48 -5.06 29.48
N ASN A 194 14.70 -5.56 29.63
CA ASN A 194 15.24 -6.51 30.62
C ASN A 194 15.72 -7.80 29.96
N PHE A 195 16.85 -7.72 29.26
CA PHE A 195 18.09 -8.45 29.51
C PHE A 195 19.24 -7.62 28.94
#